data_AF-A0AA87IIJ6-F1
#
_entry.id   AF-A0AA87IIJ6-F1
#
_cell.length_a   1.000
_cell.length_b   1.000
_cell.length_c   1.000
_cell.angle_alpha   90.00
_cell.angle_beta   90.00
_cell.angle_gamma   90.00
#
_symmetry.space_group_name_H-M   'P 1'
#
loop_
_entity.id
_entity.type
_entity.pdbx_description
1 polymer ?
#
loop_
_entity_poly.entity_id
_entity_poly.type
_entity_poly.pdbx_seq_one_letter_code
_entity_poly.pdbx_strand_id
1 'polypeptide(L)' 'MVNNSDILKLTDEDVYFLLYLNKIKGLPFHQLEEQFSLSRDSVEKIMDGRSRKKCYLGYMAIEKHLKETA' A
#
# COMPACT_ATOMS: atom_id res chain seq x y z
N MET A 1 -20.71 5.31 -7.32
CA MET A 1 -19.42 5.81 -7.86
C MET A 1 -18.37 5.60 -6.79
N VAL A 2 -17.33 4.83 -7.05
CA VAL A 2 -16.28 4.59 -6.05
C VAL A 2 -15.35 5.79 -6.03
N ASN A 3 -15.51 6.65 -5.02
CA ASN A 3 -14.71 7.86 -4.85
C ASN A 3 -13.31 7.49 -4.35
N ASN A 4 -12.37 7.26 -5.29
CA ASN A 4 -10.94 7.06 -4.98
C ASN A 4 -10.22 8.39 -4.65
N SER A 5 -10.94 9.41 -4.13
CA SER A 5 -10.38 10.75 -3.90
C SER A 5 -9.40 10.79 -2.73
N ASP A 6 -9.47 9.80 -1.83
CA ASP A 6 -8.55 9.59 -0.71
C ASP A 6 -7.18 9.07 -1.18
N ILE A 7 -7.14 8.15 -2.14
CA ILE A 7 -5.89 7.63 -2.74
C ILE A 7 -5.06 8.73 -3.41
N LEU A 8 -5.72 9.71 -4.04
CA LEU A 8 -5.03 10.81 -4.73
C LEU A 8 -4.25 11.72 -3.78
N LYS A 9 -4.55 11.69 -2.48
CA LYS A 9 -3.83 12.46 -1.45
C LYS A 9 -2.50 11.83 -1.07
N LEU A 10 -2.28 10.56 -1.41
CA LEU A 10 -1.06 9.83 -1.05
C LEU A 10 0.07 10.18 -2.01
N THR A 11 1.25 10.44 -1.44
CA THR A 11 2.51 10.48 -2.19
C THR A 11 2.97 9.06 -2.53
N ASP A 12 3.99 8.93 -3.40
CA ASP A 12 4.59 7.62 -3.66
C ASP A 12 5.20 7.03 -2.38
N GLU A 13 5.81 7.88 -1.55
CA GLU A 13 6.41 7.49 -0.27
C GLU A 13 5.35 6.94 0.70
N ASP A 14 4.19 7.59 0.82
CA ASP A 14 3.08 7.10 1.63
C ASP A 14 2.63 5.70 1.20
N VAL A 15 2.56 5.46 -0.12
CA VAL A 15 2.16 4.16 -0.66
C VAL A 15 3.19 3.09 -0.33
N TYR A 16 4.49 3.39 -0.47
CA TYR A 16 5.54 2.45 -0.06
C TYR A 16 5.51 2.17 1.45
N PHE A 17 5.29 3.20 2.26
CA PHE A 17 5.22 3.04 3.71
C PHE A 17 4.01 2.20 4.13
N LEU A 18 2.85 2.43 3.50
CA LEU A 18 1.63 1.66 3.72
C LEU A 18 1.84 0.16 3.34
N LEU A 19 2.46 -0.11 2.19
CA LEU A 19 2.81 -1.48 1.77
C LEU A 19 3.76 -2.16 2.76
N TYR A 20 4.78 -1.44 3.24
CA TYR A 20 5.72 -1.93 4.25
C TYR A 20 5.00 -2.30 5.56
N LEU A 21 4.14 -1.41 6.07
CA LEU A 21 3.40 -1.64 7.30
C LEU A 21 2.53 -2.90 7.22
N ASN A 22 1.84 -3.11 6.10
CA ASN A 22 1.03 -4.32 5.95
C ASN A 22 1.87 -5.59 5.75
N LYS A 23 2.73 -5.59 4.74
CA LYS A 23 3.38 -6.82 4.24
C LYS A 23 4.56 -7.27 5.12
N ILE A 24 5.26 -6.32 5.76
CA ILE A 24 6.43 -6.61 6.61
C ILE A 24 6.09 -6.52 8.08
N LYS A 25 5.38 -5.47 8.52
CA LYS A 25 5.00 -5.31 9.94
C LYS A 25 3.72 -6.03 10.32
N GLY A 26 2.95 -6.53 9.35
CA GLY A 26 1.72 -7.27 9.62
C GLY A 26 0.56 -6.39 10.10
N LEU A 27 0.60 -5.07 9.86
CA LEU A 27 -0.49 -4.20 10.29
C LEU A 27 -1.80 -4.56 9.56
N PRO A 28 -2.90 -4.78 10.31
CA PRO A 28 -4.19 -5.08 9.72
C PRO A 28 -4.78 -3.85 9.03
N PHE A 29 -5.65 -4.08 8.05
CA PHE A 29 -6.21 -3.01 7.20
C PHE A 29 -6.95 -1.91 7.99
N HIS A 30 -7.65 -2.24 9.08
CA HIS A 30 -8.35 -1.23 9.88
C HIS A 30 -7.38 -0.17 10.46
N GLN A 31 -6.16 -0.55 10.83
CA GLN A 31 -5.16 0.40 11.33
C GLN A 31 -4.60 1.27 10.19
N LEU A 32 -4.49 0.72 8.98
CA LEU A 32 -4.04 1.47 7.81
C LEU A 32 -5.11 2.48 7.35
N GLU A 33 -6.38 2.10 7.42
CA GLU A 33 -7.52 2.99 7.17
C GLU A 33 -7.49 4.20 8.10
N GLU A 34 -7.33 3.98 9.40
CA GLU A 34 -7.24 5.05 10.40
C GLU A 34 -6.00 5.92 10.20
N GLN A 35 -4.81 5.31 10.08
CA GLN A 35 -3.55 6.03 10.02
C GLN A 35 -3.42 6.90 8.77
N PHE A 36 -3.93 6.44 7.62
CA PHE A 36 -3.84 7.16 6.34
C PHE A 36 -5.16 7.84 5.93
N SER A 37 -6.19 7.76 6.77
CA SER A 37 -7.54 8.26 6.45
C SER A 37 -8.06 7.75 5.11
N LEU A 38 -7.95 6.44 4.90
CA LEU A 38 -8.35 5.74 3.69
C LEU A 38 -9.59 4.88 3.94
N SER A 39 -10.38 4.67 2.89
CA SER A 39 -11.41 3.64 2.91
C SER A 39 -10.82 2.24 2.82
N ARG A 40 -11.54 1.23 3.34
CA ARG A 40 -11.21 -0.20 3.19
C ARG A 40 -10.94 -0.59 1.74
N ASP A 41 -11.78 -0.16 0.81
CA ASP A 41 -11.64 -0.43 -0.62
C ASP A 41 -10.37 0.21 -1.22
N SER A 42 -10.02 1.42 -0.78
CA SER A 42 -8.76 2.08 -1.16
C SER A 42 -7.54 1.31 -0.69
N VAL A 43 -7.54 0.85 0.56
CA VAL A 43 -6.46 0.01 1.12
C VAL A 43 -6.35 -1.30 0.33
N GLU A 44 -7.45 -2.01 0.10
CA GLU A 44 -7.47 -3.25 -0.69
C GLU A 44 -6.93 -3.04 -2.11
N LYS A 45 -7.33 -1.94 -2.78
CA LYS A 45 -6.83 -1.63 -4.12
C LYS A 45 -5.32 -1.35 -4.15
N ILE A 46 -4.77 -0.70 -3.12
CA ILE A 46 -3.32 -0.49 -3.00
C ILE A 46 -2.61 -1.81 -2.73
N MET A 47 -3.15 -2.64 -1.83
CA MET A 47 -2.57 -3.93 -1.43
C MET A 47 -2.52 -4.99 -2.53
N ASP A 48 -3.44 -4.91 -3.48
CA ASP A 48 -3.51 -5.80 -4.64
C ASP A 48 -2.92 -5.16 -5.92
N GLY A 49 -2.37 -3.95 -5.82
CA GLY A 49 -1.77 -3.22 -6.95
C GLY A 49 -2.76 -2.74 -8.03
N ARG A 50 -4.07 -2.80 -7.76
CA ARG A 50 -5.13 -2.24 -8.63
C ARG A 50 -5.09 -0.72 -8.66
N SER A 51 -4.62 -0.10 -7.59
CA SER A 51 -4.29 1.32 -7.51
C SER A 51 -2.81 1.52 -7.21
N ARG A 52 -2.25 2.65 -7.64
CA ARG A 52 -0.81 2.99 -7.48
C ARG A 52 0.13 1.85 -7.95
N LYS A 53 -0.24 1.21 -9.08
CA LYS A 53 0.43 0.02 -9.64
C LYS A 53 1.95 0.12 -9.75
N LYS A 54 2.49 1.30 -10.11
CA LYS A 54 3.95 1.50 -10.21
C LYS A 54 4.64 1.33 -8.85
N CYS A 55 4.08 1.92 -7.79
CA CYS A 55 4.60 1.78 -6.43
C CYS A 55 4.50 0.33 -5.96
N TYR A 56 3.35 -0.33 -6.22
CA TYR A 56 3.17 -1.74 -5.88
C TYR A 56 4.21 -2.64 -6.56
N LEU A 57 4.42 -2.50 -7.87
CA LEU A 57 5.43 -3.26 -8.60
C LEU A 57 6.85 -2.95 -8.13
N GLY A 58 7.16 -1.68 -7.85
CA GLY A 58 8.43 -1.27 -7.26
C GLY A 58 8.68 -1.93 -5.92
N TYR A 59 7.65 -1.97 -5.06
CA TYR A 59 7.72 -2.63 -3.76
C TYR A 59 7.97 -4.13 -3.90
N MET A 60 7.24 -4.82 -4.78
CA MET A 60 7.43 -6.26 -5.01
C MET A 60 8.84 -6.59 -5.52
N ALA A 61 9.43 -5.73 -6.35
CA ALA A 61 10.82 -5.89 -6.80
C ALA A 61 11.81 -5.77 -5.64
N ILE A 62 11.63 -4.78 -4.76
CA ILE A 62 12.44 -4.60 -3.55
C ILE A 62 12.26 -5.80 -2.61
N GLU A 63 11.02 -6.20 -2.34
CA GLU A 63 10.70 -7.32 -1.46
C GLU A 63 11.34 -8.63 -1.96
N LYS A 64 11.26 -8.88 -3.27
CA LYS A 64 11.92 -10.03 -3.91
C LYS A 64 13.43 -10.00 -3.68
N HIS A 65 14.07 -8.85 -3.94
CA HIS A 65 15.51 -8.73 -3.77
C HIS A 65 15.95 -8.94 -2.31
N LEU A 66 15.18 -8.42 -1.35
CA LEU A 66 15.46 -8.62 0.08
C LEU A 66 15.32 -10.10 0.49
N LYS A 67 14.33 -10.83 -0.03
CA LYS A 67 14.16 -12.27 0.23
C LYS A 67 15.25 -13.14 -0.40
N GLU A 68 15.79 -12.73 -1.54
CA GLU A 68 16.88 -13.45 -2.22
C GLU A 68 18.25 -13.22 -1.54
N THR A 69 18.38 -12.16 -0.73
CA THR A 69 19.65 -11.76 -0.10
C THR A 69 19.67 -12.04 1.41
N ALA A 70 18.58 -12.55 1.98
CA ALA A 70 18.43 -12.90 3.41
C ALA A 70 18.63 -14.40 3.64
#